data_AF-A0A842HEB9-F1
#
_entry.id   AF-A0A842HEB9-F1
#
_cell.length_a   1.000
_cell.length_b   1.000
_cell.length_c   1.000
_cell.angle_alpha   90.00
_cell.angle_beta   90.00
_cell.angle_gamma   90.00
#
_symmetry.space_group_name_H-M   'P 1'
#
loop_
_entity.id
_entity.type
_entity.pdbx_description
1 polymer ?
#
loop_
_entity_poly.entity_id
_entity_poly.type
_entity_poly.pdbx_seq_one_letter_code
_entity_poly.pdbx_strand_id
1 'polypeptide(L)'
;MQLTDAEVDDLVLSLNSLRITLNERDIYFSESDVNESLQACIGHHYRHIRQLGVNQKTIDPYKVITWFGVDLAGKDDDRLQQIAECIVAALGACLLEETPKEIGLETDTMRYIADLLKNELSGNTDHGIGRNGLYAAFHCAQKMKTRLAGRN
;
A
#
# COMPACT_ATOMS: atom_id res chain seq x y z
N MET A 1 16.76 17.03 1.40
CA MET A 1 15.47 17.46 2.00
C MET A 1 15.19 16.49 3.12
N GLN A 2 14.88 16.99 4.31
CA GLN A 2 14.53 16.15 5.47
C GLN A 2 13.01 16.20 5.64
N LEU A 3 12.42 15.07 6.04
CA LEU A 3 11.01 15.01 6.42
C LEU A 3 10.83 15.85 7.68
N THR A 4 9.67 16.49 7.82
CA THR A 4 9.25 17.09 9.09
C THR A 4 8.91 15.99 10.10
N ASP A 5 8.95 16.30 11.40
CA ASP A 5 8.58 15.33 12.45
C ASP A 5 7.16 14.79 12.25
N ALA A 6 6.22 15.64 11.83
CA ALA A 6 4.84 15.24 11.53
C ALA A 6 4.77 14.25 10.35
N GLU A 7 5.58 14.44 9.30
CA GLU A 7 5.66 13.50 8.18
C GLU A 7 6.30 12.17 8.60
N VAL A 8 7.28 12.20 9.51
CA VAL A 8 7.85 10.97 10.07
C VAL A 8 6.80 10.20 10.87
N ASP A 9 6.01 10.89 11.69
CA ASP A 9 4.92 10.28 12.46
C ASP A 9 3.86 9.65 11.54
N ASP A 10 3.42 10.38 10.51
CA ASP A 10 2.47 9.87 9.50
C ASP A 10 3.00 8.61 8.82
N LEU A 11 4.29 8.60 8.47
CA LEU A 11 4.94 7.47 7.82
C LEU A 11 5.00 6.26 8.75
N VAL A 12 5.40 6.46 10.02
CA VAL A 12 5.46 5.38 11.02
C VAL A 12 4.08 4.78 11.25
N LEU A 13 3.05 5.60 11.38
CA LEU A 13 1.66 5.14 11.52
C LEU A 13 1.23 4.30 10.31
N SER A 14 1.50 4.78 9.10
CA SER A 14 1.17 4.05 7.86
C SER A 14 1.85 2.69 7.78
N LEU A 15 3.13 2.61 8.17
CA LEU A 15 3.89 1.36 8.13
C LEU A 15 3.52 0.38 9.24
N ASN A 16 2.98 0.87 10.36
CA ASN A 16 2.51 0.00 11.44
C ASN A 16 1.39 -0.94 10.98
N SER A 17 0.45 -0.46 10.16
CA SER A 17 -0.64 -1.28 9.61
C SER A 17 -0.10 -2.43 8.77
N LEU A 18 0.87 -2.15 7.89
CA LEU A 18 1.52 -3.21 7.11
C LEU A 18 2.31 -4.18 8.00
N ARG A 19 3.07 -3.67 8.97
CA ARG A 19 3.83 -4.50 9.91
C ARG A 19 2.93 -5.46 10.70
N ILE A 20 1.76 -4.99 11.15
CA ILE A 20 0.78 -5.83 11.85
C ILE A 20 0.35 -6.98 10.95
N THR A 21 -0.09 -6.69 9.72
CA THR A 21 -0.56 -7.74 8.78
C THR A 21 0.53 -8.74 8.38
N LEU A 22 1.79 -8.30 8.28
CA LEU A 22 2.93 -9.19 8.02
C LEU A 22 3.21 -10.10 9.22
N ASN A 23 3.23 -9.54 10.43
CA ASN A 23 3.48 -10.28 11.66
C ASN A 23 2.38 -11.32 11.95
N GLU A 24 1.11 -11.01 11.66
CA GLU A 24 -0.01 -11.96 11.79
C GLU A 24 0.13 -13.20 10.89
N ARG A 25 1.01 -13.15 9.90
CA ARG A 25 1.30 -14.24 8.96
C ARG A 25 2.71 -14.82 9.11
N ASP A 26 3.40 -14.51 10.21
CA ASP A 26 4.77 -14.93 10.48
C ASP A 26 5.77 -14.50 9.38
N ILE A 27 5.52 -13.35 8.72
CA ILE A 27 6.39 -12.78 7.71
C ILE A 27 7.25 -11.69 8.35
N TYR A 28 8.56 -11.93 8.36
CA TYR A 28 9.55 -11.01 8.90
C TYR A 28 10.60 -10.70 7.84
N PHE A 29 11.03 -9.44 7.83
CA PHE A 29 12.13 -8.94 7.00
C PHE A 29 13.28 -8.52 7.90
N SER A 30 14.50 -8.57 7.37
CA SER A 30 15.66 -8.08 8.10
C SER A 30 15.56 -6.57 8.31
N GLU A 31 16.22 -6.05 9.34
CA GLU A 31 16.28 -4.60 9.56
C GLU A 31 16.90 -3.87 8.35
N SER A 32 17.88 -4.51 7.67
CA SER A 32 18.46 -3.99 6.43
C SER A 32 17.42 -3.84 5.34
N ASP A 33 16.61 -4.88 5.11
CA ASP A 33 15.59 -4.87 4.07
C ASP A 33 14.55 -3.79 4.32
N VAL A 34 14.10 -3.66 5.57
CA VAL A 34 13.14 -2.65 6.00
C VAL A 34 13.72 -1.25 5.80
N ASN A 35 14.97 -1.01 6.22
CA ASN A 35 15.62 0.29 6.08
C ASN A 35 15.81 0.68 4.61
N GLU A 36 16.23 -0.25 3.77
CA GLU A 36 16.36 -0.02 2.33
C GLU A 36 15.02 0.31 1.67
N SER A 37 13.97 -0.44 1.98
CA SER A 37 12.62 -0.18 1.43
C SER A 37 12.05 1.14 1.94
N LEU A 38 12.36 1.53 3.17
CA LEU A 38 12.02 2.83 3.70
C LEU A 38 12.71 3.96 2.95
N GLN A 39 14.02 3.84 2.70
CA GLN A 39 14.77 4.82 1.90
C GLN A 39 14.25 4.90 0.47
N ALA A 40 13.90 3.77 -0.16
CA ALA A 40 13.30 3.72 -1.48
C ALA A 40 11.94 4.43 -1.51
N CYS A 41 11.09 4.19 -0.50
CA CYS A 41 9.78 4.83 -0.35
C CYS A 41 9.92 6.36 -0.20
N ILE A 42 10.77 6.83 0.71
CA ILE A 42 11.05 8.25 0.94
C ILE A 42 11.62 8.90 -0.33
N GLY A 43 12.57 8.24 -0.99
CA GLY A 43 13.14 8.71 -2.25
C GLY A 43 12.12 8.77 -3.38
N HIS A 44 11.17 7.84 -3.45
CA HIS A 44 10.06 7.88 -4.39
C HIS A 44 9.11 9.04 -4.10
N HIS A 45 8.74 9.21 -2.83
CA HIS A 45 7.88 10.28 -2.35
C HIS A 45 8.39 11.66 -2.77
N TYR A 46 9.67 11.95 -2.49
CA TYR A 46 10.27 13.23 -2.87
C TYR A 46 10.32 13.47 -4.37
N ARG A 47 10.62 12.42 -5.16
CA ARG A 47 10.59 12.53 -6.62
C ARG A 47 9.18 12.86 -7.10
N HIS A 48 8.16 12.20 -6.55
CA HIS A 48 6.76 12.43 -6.90
C HIS A 48 6.32 13.88 -6.63
N ILE A 49 6.60 14.42 -5.44
CA ILE A 49 6.30 15.81 -5.09
C ILE A 49 6.98 16.78 -6.06
N ARG A 50 8.30 16.60 -6.27
CA ARG A 50 9.09 17.52 -7.10
C ARG A 50 8.64 17.50 -8.56
N GLN A 51 8.37 16.31 -9.10
CA GLN A 51 7.97 16.15 -10.51
C GLN A 51 6.59 16.72 -10.79
N LEU A 52 5.66 16.61 -9.83
CA LEU A 52 4.28 17.05 -10.01
C LEU A 52 4.00 18.45 -9.46
N GLY A 53 4.98 19.10 -8.83
CA GLY A 53 4.81 20.42 -8.21
C GLY A 53 3.78 20.44 -7.09
N VAL A 54 3.61 19.31 -6.39
CA VAL A 54 2.59 19.17 -5.36
C VAL A 54 3.02 19.92 -4.10
N ASN A 55 2.16 20.81 -3.60
CA ASN A 55 2.34 21.38 -2.26
C ASN A 55 1.69 20.44 -1.23
N GLN A 56 2.47 19.50 -0.72
CA GLN A 56 1.98 18.49 0.19
C GLN A 56 1.72 19.07 1.59
N LYS A 57 0.58 18.70 2.19
CA LYS A 57 0.22 19.07 3.56
C LYS A 57 0.36 17.92 4.55
N THR A 58 0.10 16.69 4.12
CA THR A 58 0.14 15.46 4.91
C THR A 58 0.61 14.30 4.03
N ILE A 59 1.14 13.25 4.64
CA ILE A 59 1.45 12.01 3.92
C ILE A 59 0.18 11.19 3.71
N ASP A 60 0.05 10.63 2.51
CA ASP A 60 -1.06 9.73 2.16
C ASP A 60 -0.68 8.30 2.58
N PRO A 61 -1.36 7.70 3.57
CA PRO A 61 -1.00 6.40 4.11
C PRO A 61 -1.10 5.28 3.07
N TYR A 62 -2.06 5.37 2.14
CA TYR A 62 -2.22 4.38 1.09
C TYR A 62 -1.05 4.43 0.11
N LYS A 63 -0.52 5.61 -0.22
CA LYS A 63 0.69 5.74 -1.05
C LYS A 63 1.90 5.15 -0.34
N VAL A 64 2.08 5.41 0.95
CA VAL A 64 3.20 4.83 1.72
C VAL A 64 3.12 3.31 1.74
N ILE A 65 1.97 2.74 2.10
CA ILE A 65 1.77 1.29 2.17
C ILE A 65 2.02 0.64 0.80
N THR A 66 1.48 1.22 -0.27
CA THR A 66 1.70 0.67 -1.62
C THR A 66 3.16 0.80 -2.05
N TRP A 67 3.83 1.93 -1.82
CA TRP A 67 5.20 2.11 -2.28
C TRP A 67 6.21 1.27 -1.50
N PHE A 68 6.10 1.28 -0.18
CA PHE A 68 6.96 0.49 0.70
C PHE A 68 6.66 -1.00 0.57
N GLY A 69 5.38 -1.39 0.61
CA GLY A 69 4.98 -2.79 0.54
C GLY A 69 5.38 -3.45 -0.77
N VAL A 70 5.19 -2.77 -1.91
CA VAL A 70 5.59 -3.29 -3.22
C VAL A 70 7.11 -3.43 -3.33
N ASP A 71 7.87 -2.52 -2.73
CA ASP A 71 9.33 -2.62 -2.69
C ASP A 71 9.79 -3.82 -1.85
N LEU A 72 9.18 -4.00 -0.68
CA LEU A 72 9.45 -5.10 0.24
C LEU A 72 9.06 -6.46 -0.36
N ALA A 73 7.95 -6.52 -1.08
CA ALA A 73 7.49 -7.71 -1.80
C ALA A 73 8.49 -8.16 -2.86
N GLY A 74 9.17 -7.23 -3.53
CA GLY A 74 10.23 -7.54 -4.49
C GLY A 74 11.51 -8.11 -3.87
N LYS A 75 11.57 -8.27 -2.54
CA LYS A 75 12.69 -8.88 -1.81
C LYS A 75 12.45 -10.33 -1.43
N ASP A 76 11.24 -10.86 -1.68
CA ASP A 76 10.85 -12.20 -1.27
C ASP A 76 9.86 -12.82 -2.27
N ASP A 77 10.45 -13.53 -3.24
CA ASP A 77 9.69 -14.19 -4.29
C ASP A 77 8.88 -15.41 -3.77
N ASP A 78 9.38 -16.09 -2.74
CA ASP A 78 8.78 -17.31 -2.20
C ASP A 78 7.44 -17.02 -1.50
N ARG A 79 7.33 -15.87 -0.84
CA ARG A 79 6.14 -15.44 -0.08
C ARG A 79 5.36 -14.34 -0.77
N LEU A 80 5.64 -14.07 -2.05
CA LEU A 80 5.11 -12.94 -2.79
C LEU A 80 3.57 -12.80 -2.70
N GLN A 81 2.82 -13.89 -2.88
CA GLN A 81 1.36 -13.88 -2.76
C GLN A 81 0.90 -13.47 -1.35
N GLN A 82 1.54 -14.01 -0.32
CA GLN A 82 1.17 -13.73 1.06
C GLN A 82 1.47 -12.27 1.41
N ILE A 83 2.59 -11.74 0.93
CA ILE A 83 2.97 -10.33 1.09
C ILE A 83 1.98 -9.43 0.34
N ALA A 84 1.62 -9.76 -0.90
CA ALA A 84 0.63 -9.01 -1.67
C ALA A 84 -0.72 -8.91 -0.94
N GLU A 85 -1.17 -10.01 -0.36
CA GLU A 85 -2.38 -10.03 0.48
C GLU A 85 -2.24 -9.17 1.75
N CYS A 86 -1.07 -9.18 2.42
CA CYS A 86 -0.81 -8.29 3.56
C CYS A 86 -0.88 -6.81 3.16
N ILE A 87 -0.32 -6.45 2.00
CA ILE A 87 -0.38 -5.07 1.50
C ILE A 87 -1.84 -4.64 1.30
N VAL A 88 -2.66 -5.47 0.64
CA VAL A 88 -4.08 -5.14 0.41
C VAL A 88 -4.87 -5.11 1.72
N ALA A 89 -4.57 -6.01 2.67
CA ALA A 89 -5.19 -6.01 3.99
C ALA A 89 -4.84 -4.73 4.78
N ALA A 90 -3.60 -4.26 4.71
CA ALA A 90 -3.16 -3.02 5.36
C ALA A 90 -3.87 -1.79 4.76
N LEU A 91 -4.08 -1.74 3.44
CA LEU A 91 -4.90 -0.70 2.81
C LEU A 91 -6.36 -0.76 3.29
N GLY A 92 -6.89 -1.97 3.45
CA GLY A 92 -8.22 -2.20 4.04
C GLY A 92 -8.33 -1.68 5.47
N ALA A 93 -7.29 -1.88 6.30
CA ALA A 93 -7.25 -1.37 7.66
C ALA A 93 -7.27 0.17 7.70
N CYS A 94 -6.46 0.84 6.86
CA CYS A 94 -6.49 2.30 6.74
C CYS A 94 -7.88 2.84 6.38
N LEU A 95 -8.57 2.16 5.46
CA LEU A 95 -9.94 2.54 5.07
C LEU A 95 -10.92 2.47 6.25
N LEU A 96 -10.81 1.42 7.08
CA LEU A 96 -11.67 1.24 8.25
C LEU A 96 -11.37 2.26 9.35
N GLU A 97 -10.13 2.72 9.49
CA GLU A 97 -9.76 3.79 10.44
C GLU A 97 -10.31 5.15 9.99
N GLU A 98 -10.16 5.50 8.71
CA GLU A 98 -10.65 6.76 8.16
C GLU A 98 -12.18 6.82 8.08
N THR A 99 -12.80 5.69 7.75
CA THR A 99 -14.24 5.59 7.53
C THR A 99 -14.84 4.36 8.21
N PRO A 100 -14.99 4.34 9.55
CA PRO A 100 -15.45 3.17 10.30
C PRO A 100 -16.86 2.68 9.94
N LYS A 101 -17.64 3.50 9.22
CA LYS A 101 -19.00 3.21 8.77
C LYS A 101 -19.08 2.85 7.29
N GLU A 102 -17.98 2.93 6.53
CA GLU A 102 -17.97 2.52 5.14
C GLU A 102 -17.85 1.00 5.02
N ILE A 103 -18.41 0.49 3.93
CA ILE A 103 -18.34 -0.93 3.62
C ILE A 103 -16.93 -1.19 3.08
N GLY A 104 -16.07 -1.79 3.91
CA GLY A 104 -14.75 -2.26 3.48
C GLY A 104 -14.84 -3.17 2.26
N LEU A 105 -13.74 -3.38 1.52
CA LEU A 105 -13.75 -4.23 0.33
C LEU A 105 -14.07 -5.69 0.69
N GLU A 106 -14.74 -6.39 -0.23
CA GLU A 106 -15.03 -7.82 -0.07
C GLU A 106 -13.74 -8.63 -0.19
N THR A 107 -13.65 -9.75 0.54
CA THR A 107 -12.48 -10.62 0.53
C THR A 107 -12.06 -11.03 -0.88
N ASP A 108 -13.02 -11.34 -1.76
CA ASP A 108 -12.73 -11.74 -3.14
C ASP A 108 -12.15 -10.59 -3.96
N THR A 109 -12.63 -9.36 -3.74
CA THR A 109 -12.06 -8.16 -4.39
C THR A 109 -10.63 -7.91 -3.91
N MET A 110 -10.39 -8.03 -2.60
CA MET A 110 -9.06 -7.87 -2.03
C MET A 110 -8.08 -8.92 -2.56
N ARG A 111 -8.52 -10.19 -2.64
CA ARG A 111 -7.73 -11.29 -3.22
C ARG A 111 -7.42 -11.02 -4.69
N TYR A 112 -8.40 -10.58 -5.47
CA TYR A 112 -8.19 -10.25 -6.88
C TYR A 112 -7.14 -9.14 -7.07
N ILE A 113 -7.17 -8.09 -6.25
CA ILE A 113 -6.15 -7.03 -6.28
C ILE A 113 -4.76 -7.58 -5.91
N ALA A 114 -4.68 -8.46 -4.90
CA ALA A 114 -3.43 -9.11 -4.51
C ALA A 114 -2.87 -10.00 -5.64
N ASP A 115 -3.73 -10.76 -6.32
CA ASP A 115 -3.34 -11.61 -7.45
C ASP A 115 -2.77 -10.79 -8.63
N LEU A 116 -3.40 -9.64 -8.93
CA LEU A 116 -2.89 -8.72 -9.94
C LEU A 116 -1.51 -8.19 -9.55
N LEU A 117 -1.31 -7.81 -8.28
CA LEU A 117 -0.02 -7.34 -7.79
C LEU A 117 1.05 -8.43 -7.86
N LYS A 118 0.73 -9.65 -7.42
CA LYS A 118 1.64 -10.79 -7.49
C LYS A 118 2.04 -11.08 -8.94
N ASN A 119 1.11 -11.02 -9.88
CA ASN A 119 1.40 -11.25 -11.29
C ASN A 119 2.36 -10.19 -11.85
N GLU A 120 2.12 -8.91 -11.55
CA GLU A 120 3.02 -7.81 -11.93
C GLU A 120 4.44 -8.03 -11.40
N LEU A 121 4.56 -8.36 -10.11
CA LEU A 121 5.85 -8.62 -9.46
C LEU A 121 6.52 -9.90 -9.95
N SER A 122 5.76 -10.86 -10.46
CA SER A 122 6.28 -12.07 -11.14
C SER A 122 6.71 -11.82 -12.59
N GLY A 123 6.71 -10.56 -13.06
CA GLY A 123 7.10 -10.18 -14.42
C GLY A 123 5.96 -10.16 -15.45
N ASN A 124 4.71 -10.43 -15.05
CA ASN A 124 3.54 -10.27 -15.91
C ASN A 124 2.96 -8.85 -15.75
N THR A 125 3.56 -7.89 -16.48
CA THR A 125 3.26 -6.47 -16.36
C THR A 125 2.11 -5.97 -17.24
N ASP A 126 1.30 -6.87 -17.81
CA ASP A 126 0.22 -6.52 -18.75
C ASP A 126 -0.88 -5.64 -18.09
N HIS A 127 -0.98 -5.68 -16.77
CA HIS A 127 -2.01 -5.01 -15.99
C HIS A 127 -1.59 -3.63 -15.48
N GLY A 128 -0.28 -3.35 -15.42
CA GLY A 128 0.28 -2.07 -15.00
C GLY A 128 -0.10 -1.67 -13.57
N ILE A 129 -0.29 -2.64 -12.67
CA ILE A 129 -0.74 -2.36 -11.31
C ILE A 129 0.39 -1.72 -10.49
N GLY A 130 1.59 -2.31 -10.45
CA GLY A 130 2.78 -1.74 -9.79
C GLY A 130 2.50 -0.97 -8.47
N ARG A 131 3.23 0.12 -8.25
CA ARG A 131 3.07 1.00 -7.07
C ARG A 131 1.82 1.88 -7.15
N ASN A 132 1.71 2.68 -8.21
CA ASN A 132 0.64 3.68 -8.34
C ASN A 132 -0.68 3.08 -8.85
N GLY A 133 -0.63 2.03 -9.66
CA GLY A 133 -1.81 1.33 -10.12
C GLY A 133 -2.45 0.50 -8.99
N LEU A 134 -1.69 -0.01 -8.02
CA LEU A 134 -2.25 -0.65 -6.81
C LEU A 134 -3.08 0.34 -6.00
N TYR A 135 -2.53 1.52 -5.75
CA TYR A 135 -3.26 2.63 -5.12
C TYR A 135 -4.55 2.96 -5.89
N ALA A 136 -4.43 3.13 -7.22
CA ALA A 136 -5.58 3.45 -8.07
C ALA A 136 -6.63 2.32 -8.08
N ALA A 137 -6.22 1.06 -8.18
CA ALA A 137 -7.10 -0.10 -8.22
C ALA A 137 -7.89 -0.23 -6.92
N PHE A 138 -7.23 -0.08 -5.77
CA PHE A 138 -7.86 -0.14 -4.46
C PHE A 138 -8.92 0.97 -4.30
N HIS A 139 -8.58 2.22 -4.59
CA HIS A 139 -9.53 3.33 -4.50
C HIS A 139 -10.66 3.26 -5.54
N CYS A 140 -10.39 2.73 -6.74
CA CYS A 140 -11.44 2.48 -7.74
C CYS A 140 -12.45 1.44 -7.24
N ALA A 141 -11.96 0.33 -6.68
CA ALA A 141 -12.82 -0.71 -6.09
C ALA A 141 -13.68 -0.13 -4.96
N GLN A 142 -13.08 0.65 -4.06
CA GLN A 142 -13.79 1.27 -2.94
C GLN A 142 -14.87 2.24 -3.43
N LYS A 143 -14.54 3.14 -4.36
CA LYS A 143 -15.52 4.06 -4.96
C LYS A 143 -16.66 3.35 -5.66
N MET A 144 -16.39 2.25 -6.38
CA MET A 144 -17.43 1.46 -7.03
C MET A 144 -18.37 0.84 -6.00
N LYS A 145 -17.83 0.27 -4.92
CA LYS A 145 -18.63 -0.33 -3.85
C LYS A 145 -19.51 0.69 -3.14
N THR A 146 -18.95 1.84 -2.73
CA THR A 146 -19.70 2.91 -2.07
C THR A 146 -20.84 3.45 -2.96
N ARG A 147 -20.60 3.57 -4.27
CA ARG A 147 -21.64 3.97 -5.23
C ARG A 147 -22.78 2.96 -5.37
N LEU A 148 -22.49 1.66 -5.31
CA LEU A 148 -23.51 0.62 -5.36
C LEU A 148 -24.33 0.58 -4.07
N ALA A 149 -23.69 0.79 -2.92
CA ALA A 149 -24.36 0.80 -1.62
C ALA A 149 -25.33 1.98 -1.47
N GLY A 150 -24.98 3.17 -1.98
CA GLY A 150 -25.83 4.37 -1.94
C GLY A 150 -26.97 4.39 -2.97
N ARG A 151 -27.16 3.33 -3.76
CA ARG A 151 -28.25 3.17 -4.75
C ARG A 151 -29.43 2.35 -4.24
N ASN A 152 -29.38 1.88 -2.99
CA ASN A 152 -30.46 1.14 -2.32
C ASN A 152 -31.33 2.06 -1.48
#